data_AF-A0A357TFV6-F1
#
_entry.id   AF-A0A357TFV6-F1
#
_cell.length_a   1.000
_cell.length_b   1.000
_cell.length_c   1.000
_cell.angle_alpha   90.00
_cell.angle_beta   90.00
_cell.angle_gamma   90.00
#
_symmetry.space_group_name_H-M   'P 1'
#
loop_
_entity.id
_entity.type
_entity.pdbx_description
1 polymer ?
#
loop_
_entity_poly.entity_id
_entity_poly.type
_entity_poly.pdbx_seq_one_letter_code
_entity_poly.pdbx_strand_id
1 'polypeptide(L)' 'MDYPAHFHNNAGGVTLADGHAVIKKWVDPRTPVPIRKGVSIPIYVSSPKNADILWLQHRSAPPKPSRR' A
#
# COMPACT_ATOMS: atom_id res chain seq x y z
N MET A 1 13.16 -5.09 3.78
CA MET A 1 12.43 -4.03 3.04
C MET A 1 11.50 -4.77 2.11
N ASP A 2 10.22 -4.72 2.40
CA ASP A 2 9.24 -5.60 1.78
C ASP A 2 8.40 -4.78 0.83
N TYR A 3 8.50 -5.09 -0.48
CA TYR A 3 7.62 -4.50 -1.48
C TYR A 3 6.38 -5.36 -1.64
N PRO A 4 5.19 -4.75 -1.81
CA PRO A 4 4.00 -5.52 -2.16
C PRO A 4 4.27 -6.26 -3.47
N ALA A 5 4.08 -7.57 -3.46
CA ALA A 5 4.40 -8.44 -4.57
C ALA A 5 3.60 -8.07 -5.83
N HIS A 6 4.27 -7.46 -6.80
CA HIS A 6 3.71 -7.23 -8.13
C HIS A 6 3.22 -8.54 -8.78
N PHE A 7 3.89 -9.66 -8.49
CA PHE A 7 3.61 -10.99 -9.03
C PHE A 7 2.37 -11.70 -8.43
N HIS A 8 1.71 -11.13 -7.40
CA HIS A 8 0.46 -11.66 -6.85
C HIS A 8 -0.77 -10.95 -7.45
N ASN A 9 -0.86 -10.83 -8.77
CA ASN A 9 -1.95 -10.11 -9.46
C ASN A 9 -2.16 -8.69 -8.90
N ASN A 10 -1.05 -8.00 -8.65
CA ASN A 10 -1.06 -6.66 -8.07
C ASN A 10 -1.73 -6.57 -6.70
N ALA A 11 -1.74 -7.62 -5.89
CA ALA A 11 -2.40 -7.66 -4.59
C ALA A 11 -1.46 -8.06 -3.45
N GLY A 12 -1.85 -7.72 -2.22
CA GLY A 12 -1.15 -8.09 -0.99
C GLY A 12 -2.10 -8.35 0.17
N GLY A 13 -1.65 -9.15 1.13
CA GLY A 13 -2.34 -9.35 2.40
C GLY A 13 -2.05 -8.19 3.36
N VAL A 14 -3.08 -7.73 4.06
CA VAL A 14 -3.01 -6.70 5.09
C VAL A 14 -3.69 -7.22 6.35
N THR A 15 -2.98 -7.25 7.47
CA THR A 15 -3.52 -7.56 8.80
C THR A 15 -3.79 -6.28 9.57
N LEU A 16 -4.99 -6.15 10.13
CA LEU A 16 -5.42 -5.03 10.96
C LEU A 16 -5.20 -5.33 12.44
N ALA A 17 -5.15 -4.27 13.25
CA ALA A 17 -4.84 -4.38 14.69
C ALA A 17 -5.91 -5.14 15.49
N ASP A 18 -7.13 -5.27 14.97
CA ASP A 18 -8.23 -6.05 15.54
C ASP A 18 -8.16 -7.55 15.20
N GLY A 19 -7.12 -7.99 14.48
CA GLY A 19 -6.91 -9.38 14.08
C GLY A 19 -7.52 -9.75 12.73
N HIS A 20 -8.26 -8.85 12.06
CA HIS A 20 -8.78 -9.13 10.72
C HIS A 20 -7.67 -9.09 9.66
N ALA A 21 -7.79 -9.95 8.64
CA ALA A 21 -6.93 -9.94 7.46
C ALA A 21 -7.73 -9.66 6.20
N VAL A 22 -7.18 -8.85 5.29
CA VAL A 22 -7.79 -8.45 4.03
C VAL A 22 -6.80 -8.66 2.89
N ILE A 23 -7.27 -9.16 1.76
CA ILE A 23 -6.53 -9.14 0.50
C ILE A 23 -6.89 -7.84 -0.24
N LYS A 24 -5.91 -6.95 -0.45
CA LYS A 24 -6.09 -5.70 -1.19
C LYS A 24 -5.39 -5.80 -2.54
N LYS A 25 -6.15 -5.59 -3.62
CA LYS A 25 -5.58 -5.28 -4.94
C LYS A 25 -5.11 -3.84 -4.96
N TRP A 26 -3.82 -3.61 -5.16
CA TRP A 26 -3.21 -2.29 -5.31
C TRP A 26 -3.67 -1.67 -6.62
N VAL A 27 -3.97 -0.38 -6.59
CA VAL A 27 -4.50 0.35 -7.76
C VAL A 27 -3.62 1.53 -8.16
N ASP A 28 -2.82 2.05 -7.24
CA ASP A 28 -1.86 3.09 -7.55
C ASP A 28 -0.58 2.43 -8.10
N PRO A 29 -0.12 2.79 -9.31
CA PRO A 29 1.06 2.17 -9.93
C PRO A 29 2.36 2.41 -9.14
N ARG A 30 2.36 3.34 -8.18
CA ARG A 30 3.49 3.58 -7.28
C ARG A 30 3.59 2.54 -6.15
N THR A 31 2.51 1.81 -5.87
CA THR A 31 2.46 0.81 -4.79
C THR A 31 3.10 -0.53 -5.20
N PRO A 32 2.73 -1.14 -6.35
CA PRO A 32 3.36 -2.35 -6.84
C PRO A 32 4.41 -1.99 -7.88
N VAL A 33 5.69 -2.01 -7.49
CA VAL A 33 6.79 -1.72 -8.40
C VAL A 33 7.21 -3.03 -9.10
N PRO A 34 7.37 -3.07 -10.43
CA PRO A 34 7.83 -4.28 -11.12
C PRO A 34 9.21 -4.72 -10.62
N ILE A 35 9.29 -5.92 -10.06
CA ILE A 35 10.55 -6.50 -9.59
C ILE A 35 11.28 -7.11 -10.78
N ARG A 36 12.44 -6.56 -11.14
CA ARG A 36 13.30 -7.05 -12.22
C ARG A 36 14.70 -7.31 -11.69
N LYS A 37 15.30 -8.44 -12.10
CA LYS A 37 16.68 -8.80 -11.70
C LYS A 37 17.64 -7.70 -12.15
N GLY A 38 18.51 -7.25 -11.23
CA GLY A 38 19.51 -6.21 -11.51
C GLY A 38 18.98 -4.78 -11.57
N VAL A 39 17.68 -4.55 -11.32
CA VAL A 39 17.08 -3.21 -11.28
C VAL A 39 16.84 -2.81 -9.83
N SER A 40 17.44 -1.69 -9.42
CA SER A 40 17.16 -1.10 -8.11
C SER A 40 15.74 -0.55 -8.06
N ILE A 41 15.01 -0.88 -7.00
CA ILE A 41 13.68 -0.34 -6.76
C ILE A 41 13.85 0.99 -5.99
N PRO A 42 13.26 2.09 -6.46
CA PRO A 42 13.38 3.38 -5.78
C PRO A 42 12.73 3.33 -4.39
N ILE A 43 13.49 3.67 -3.35
CA ILE A 43 13.00 3.79 -1.97
C ILE A 43 12.69 5.26 -1.65
N TYR A 44 11.80 5.50 -0.68
CA TYR A 44 11.36 6.85 -0.26
C TYR A 44 10.66 7.67 -1.36
N VAL A 45 9.87 7.00 -2.22
CA VAL A 45 9.12 7.67 -3.29
C VAL A 45 7.97 8.48 -2.70
N SER A 46 8.00 9.80 -2.94
CA SER A 46 6.89 10.69 -2.59
C SER A 46 5.59 10.21 -3.25
N SER A 47 4.59 9.92 -2.43
CA SER A 47 3.32 9.31 -2.85
C SER A 47 2.11 10.17 -2.47
N PRO A 48 2.07 11.47 -2.86
CA PRO A 48 0.91 12.31 -2.56
C PRO A 48 -0.33 11.75 -3.24
N LYS A 49 -1.46 11.79 -2.52
CA LYS A 49 -2.77 11.31 -2.98
C LYS A 49 -2.76 9.87 -3.49
N ASN A 50 -1.92 9.00 -2.94
CA ASN A 50 -1.92 7.58 -3.28
C ASN A 50 -3.17 6.90 -2.72
N ALA A 51 -3.99 6.35 -3.62
CA ALA A 51 -5.27 5.74 -3.27
C ALA A 51 -5.12 4.50 -2.37
N ASP A 52 -4.03 3.74 -2.51
CA ASP A 52 -3.74 2.59 -1.66
C ASP A 52 -3.34 3.02 -0.24
N ILE A 53 -2.57 4.12 -0.11
CA ILE A 53 -2.23 4.70 1.20
C ILE A 53 -3.50 5.23 1.89
N LEU A 54 -4.35 5.95 1.16
CA LEU A 54 -5.63 6.42 1.69
C LEU A 54 -6.53 5.25 2.13
N TRP A 55 -6.59 4.18 1.34
CA TRP A 55 -7.35 2.98 1.67
C TRP A 55 -6.88 2.33 2.98
N LEU A 56 -5.56 2.27 3.18
CA LEU A 56 -4.96 1.76 4.42
C LEU A 56 -5.31 2.67 5.59
N GLN A 57 -5.10 3.98 5.46
CA GLN A 57 -5.41 4.97 6.51
C GLN A 57 -6.89 4.91 6.95
N HIS A 58 -7.82 4.76 6.01
CA HIS A 58 -9.24 4.61 6.33
C HIS A 58 -9.59 3.36 7.14
N ARG A 59 -8.76 2.31 7.09
CA ARG A 59 -8.99 1.03 7.79
C ARG A 59 -8.12 0.84 9.02
N SER A 60 -7.01 1.57 9.13
CA SER A 60 -6.07 1.46 10.23
C SER A 60 -6.18 2.60 11.24
N ALA A 61 -6.71 3.75 10.83
CA ALA A 61 -6.78 4.94 11.67
C ALA A 61 -8.23 5.43 11.82
N PRO A 62 -8.59 6.01 12.99
CA PRO A 62 -9.83 6.76 13.11
C PRO A 62 -9.85 7.93 12.12
N PRO A 63 -11.03 8.43 11.72
CA PRO A 63 -11.15 9.53 10.77
C PRO A 63 -10.27 10.70 11.18
N LYS A 64 -9.53 11.26 10.22
CA LYS A 64 -8.74 12.46 10.49
C LYS A 64 -9.69 13.55 11.03
N PRO A 65 -9.41 14.14 12.21
CA PRO A 65 -10.28 15.18 12.75
C PRO A 65 -10.46 16.27 11.71
N SER A 66 -11.71 16.70 11.50
CA SER A 66 -11.98 17.91 10.72
C SER A 66 -11.18 19.05 11.33
N ARG A 67 -10.36 19.75 10.52
CA ARG A 67 -9.83 21.05 10.94
C ARG A 67 -11.04 21.96 11.13
N ARG A 68 -11.40 22.23 12.38
CA ARG A 68 -12.14 23.45 12.74
C ARG A 68 -11.24 24.65 12.52
#